data_AF-A0AAN1PN92-F1
#
_entry.id   AF-A0AAN1PN92-F1
#
_cell.length_a   1.000
_cell.length_b   1.000
_cell.length_c   1.000
_cell.angle_alpha   90.00
_cell.angle_beta   90.00
_cell.angle_gamma   90.00
#
_symmetry.space_group_name_H-M   'P 1'
#
loop_
_entity.id
_entity.type
_entity.pdbx_description
1 polymer ?
#
loop_
_entity_poly.entity_id
_entity_poly.type
_entity_poly.pdbx_seq_one_letter_code
_entity_poly.pdbx_strand_id
1 'polypeptide(L)'
;MTVTIDGKEYTTTVTDNAWSLEVPASAVEALAEGTQTIKADVSDEAGNPAPQASHDIEVDTEAPSIFITTPIAGDDIINAAESDDPLTISGTPPTLKTVKP
;
A
#
# COMPACT_ATOMS: atom_id res chain seq x y z
N MET A 1 21.16 -16.62 -5.53
CA MET A 1 19.70 -16.47 -5.45
C MET A 1 19.37 -15.09 -5.97
N THR A 2 18.42 -15.00 -6.89
CA THR A 2 17.92 -13.74 -7.46
C THR A 2 16.49 -13.54 -7.00
N VAL A 3 16.18 -12.33 -6.57
CA VAL A 3 14.83 -11.91 -6.19
C VAL A 3 14.44 -10.74 -7.10
N THR A 4 13.30 -10.85 -7.75
CA THR A 4 12.77 -9.81 -8.64
C THR A 4 11.59 -9.11 -7.98
N ILE A 5 11.70 -7.79 -7.85
CA ILE A 5 10.67 -6.90 -7.28
C ILE A 5 10.45 -5.77 -8.28
N ASP A 6 9.22 -5.59 -8.76
CA ASP A 6 8.88 -4.56 -9.77
C ASP A 6 9.81 -4.61 -11.01
N GLY A 7 10.11 -5.83 -11.47
CA GLY A 7 11.02 -6.07 -12.59
C GLY A 7 12.51 -5.76 -12.33
N LYS A 8 12.88 -5.28 -11.14
CA LYS A 8 14.27 -5.07 -10.72
C LYS A 8 14.82 -6.30 -10.02
N GLU A 9 16.04 -6.68 -10.39
CA GLU A 9 16.73 -7.82 -9.81
C GLU A 9 17.57 -7.42 -8.60
N TYR A 10 17.46 -8.23 -7.55
CA TYR A 10 18.26 -8.15 -6.34
C TYR A 10 18.92 -9.50 -6.11
N THR A 11 20.12 -9.50 -5.55
CA THR A 11 20.84 -10.73 -5.26
C THR A 11 20.99 -10.91 -3.75
N THR A 12 20.81 -12.15 -3.31
CA THR A 12 21.10 -12.56 -1.94
C THR A 12 21.67 -13.99 -1.94
N THR A 13 22.02 -14.47 -0.76
CA THR A 13 22.52 -15.83 -0.52
C THR A 13 21.51 -16.61 0.31
N VAL A 14 21.45 -17.92 0.06
CA VAL A 14 20.67 -18.84 0.90
C VAL A 14 21.60 -19.40 1.96
N THR A 15 21.23 -19.29 3.23
CA THR A 15 21.93 -19.85 4.39
C THR A 15 20.93 -20.63 5.22
N ASP A 16 21.25 -21.87 5.60
CA ASP A 16 20.39 -22.73 6.42
C ASP A 16 18.94 -22.87 5.89
N ASN A 17 18.79 -23.03 4.56
CA ASN A 17 17.51 -23.08 3.85
C ASN A 17 16.64 -21.81 3.98
N ALA A 18 17.22 -20.69 4.40
CA ALA A 18 16.56 -19.40 4.49
C ALA A 18 17.37 -18.32 3.76
N TRP A 19 16.73 -17.19 3.50
CA TRP A 19 17.37 -16.02 2.91
C TRP A 19 16.68 -14.75 3.40
N SER A 20 17.41 -13.65 3.38
CA SER A 20 16.89 -12.31 3.64
C SER A 20 17.45 -11.35 2.60
N LEU A 21 16.68 -10.32 2.27
CA LEU A 21 17.09 -9.28 1.33
C LEU A 21 16.69 -7.93 1.91
N GLU A 22 17.66 -7.04 2.09
CA GLU A 22 17.36 -5.63 2.34
C GLU A 22 17.03 -4.94 1.02
N VAL A 23 15.84 -4.35 0.96
CA VAL A 23 15.37 -3.57 -0.18
C VAL A 23 15.48 -2.09 0.18
N PRO A 24 16.15 -1.25 -0.64
CA PRO A 24 16.25 0.18 -0.36
C PRO A 24 14.87 0.83 -0.25
N ALA A 25 14.71 1.78 0.68
CA ALA A 25 13.44 2.50 0.85
C ALA A 25 12.94 3.15 -0.45
N SER A 26 13.84 3.72 -1.25
CA SER A 26 13.50 4.32 -2.56
C SER A 26 12.97 3.32 -3.58
N ALA A 27 13.33 2.04 -3.46
CA ALA A 27 12.77 0.99 -4.30
C ALA A 27 11.35 0.60 -3.84
N VAL A 28 11.10 0.61 -2.52
CA VAL A 28 9.76 0.38 -1.95
C VAL A 28 8.83 1.55 -2.28
N GLU A 29 9.30 2.79 -2.18
CA GLU A 29 8.56 4.00 -2.55
C GLU A 29 8.21 4.08 -4.04
N ALA A 30 8.98 3.39 -4.89
CA ALA A 30 8.75 3.36 -6.33
C ALA A 30 7.71 2.32 -6.77
N LEU A 31 7.21 1.47 -5.86
CA LEU A 31 6.20 0.46 -6.20
C LEU A 31 4.88 1.13 -6.57
N ALA A 32 4.23 0.60 -7.61
CA ALA A 32 2.91 1.07 -8.01
C ALA A 32 1.83 0.61 -7.02
N GLU A 33 0.75 1.40 -6.92
CA GLU A 33 -0.48 1.01 -6.23
C GLU A 33 -1.01 -0.35 -6.73
N GLY A 34 -1.51 -1.16 -5.80
CA GLY A 34 -2.12 -2.46 -6.07
C GLY A 34 -1.17 -3.64 -5.89
N THR A 35 -1.51 -4.77 -6.52
CA THR A 35 -0.79 -6.03 -6.33
C THR A 35 0.58 -6.01 -7.01
N GLN A 36 1.63 -6.31 -6.25
CA GLN A 36 2.98 -6.53 -6.73
C GLN A 36 3.40 -7.97 -6.50
N THR A 37 3.94 -8.63 -7.53
CA THR A 37 4.44 -10.01 -7.42
C THR A 37 5.96 -10.02 -7.24
N ILE A 38 6.41 -10.52 -6.10
CA ILE A 38 7.82 -10.82 -5.83
C ILE A 38 8.13 -12.22 -6.37
N LYS A 39 9.26 -12.37 -7.07
CA LYS A 39 9.71 -13.66 -7.60
C LYS A 39 11.09 -14.00 -7.08
N ALA A 40 11.34 -15.28 -6.84
CA ALA A 40 12.58 -15.78 -6.27
C ALA A 40 13.07 -17.00 -7.05
N ASP A 41 14.32 -16.94 -7.50
CA ASP A 41 14.99 -17.94 -8.32
C ASP A 41 16.33 -18.36 -7.69
N VAL A 42 16.56 -19.67 -7.62
CA VAL A 42 17.79 -20.27 -7.11
C VAL A 42 18.19 -21.47 -7.97
N SER A 43 19.50 -21.64 -8.15
CA SER A 43 20.08 -22.84 -8.77
C SER A 43 21.08 -23.48 -7.82
N ASP A 44 21.27 -24.79 -7.95
CA ASP A 44 22.36 -25.51 -7.27
C ASP A 44 23.73 -25.17 -7.86
N GLU A 45 24.80 -25.70 -7.26
CA GLU A 45 26.18 -25.47 -7.71
C GLU A 45 26.46 -26.03 -9.12
N ALA A 46 25.69 -27.04 -9.56
CA ALA A 46 25.76 -27.59 -10.91
C ALA A 46 24.97 -26.76 -11.94
N GLY A 47 24.25 -25.72 -11.50
CA GLY A 47 23.46 -24.83 -12.35
C GLY A 47 22.03 -25.29 -12.61
N ASN A 48 21.53 -26.33 -11.91
CA ASN A 48 20.15 -26.79 -12.06
C ASN A 48 19.20 -25.83 -11.31
N PRO A 49 18.19 -25.24 -11.97
CA PRO A 49 17.26 -24.33 -11.32
C PRO A 49 16.24 -25.10 -10.47
N ALA A 50 15.91 -24.55 -9.31
CA ALA A 50 14.71 -24.93 -8.57
C ALA A 50 13.45 -24.34 -9.23
N PRO A 51 12.25 -24.88 -8.92
CA PRO A 51 11.00 -24.20 -9.28
C PRO A 51 10.96 -22.77 -8.72
N GLN A 52 10.58 -21.80 -9.55
CA GLN A 52 10.45 -20.41 -9.13
C GLN A 52 9.39 -20.29 -8.02
N ALA A 53 9.74 -19.56 -6.96
CA ALA A 53 8.79 -19.17 -5.93
C ALA A 53 8.27 -17.76 -6.23
N SER A 54 7.00 -17.51 -5.89
CA SER A 54 6.41 -16.17 -6.00
C SER A 54 5.54 -15.86 -4.80
N HIS A 55 5.47 -14.58 -4.46
CA HIS A 55 4.61 -14.08 -3.39
C HIS A 55 4.04 -12.73 -3.80
N ASP A 56 2.73 -12.56 -3.64
CA ASP A 56 2.05 -11.31 -3.93
C ASP A 56 1.98 -10.46 -2.67
N ILE A 57 2.21 -9.16 -2.84
CA ILE A 57 1.99 -8.13 -1.82
C ILE A 57 1.01 -7.10 -2.35
N GLU A 58 0.32 -6.39 -1.45
CA GLU A 58 -0.59 -5.30 -1.80
C GLU A 58 0.01 -3.98 -1.35
N VAL A 59 0.23 -3.07 -2.31
CA VAL A 59 0.70 -1.71 -2.07
C VAL A 59 -0.52 -0.81 -2.03
N ASP A 60 -0.71 -0.11 -0.90
CA ASP A 60 -1.76 0.87 -0.71
C ASP A 60 -1.17 2.23 -0.32
N THR A 61 -1.21 3.14 -1.28
CA THR A 61 -0.75 4.52 -1.26
C THR A 61 -1.93 5.48 -1.43
N GLU A 62 -3.15 4.97 -1.57
CA GLU A 62 -4.33 5.78 -1.79
C GLU A 62 -4.71 6.52 -0.50
N ALA A 63 -4.51 7.83 -0.50
CA ALA A 63 -4.86 8.66 0.64
C ALA A 63 -6.39 8.69 0.86
N PRO A 64 -6.85 8.57 2.11
CA PRO A 64 -8.26 8.58 2.41
C PRO A 64 -8.85 10.00 2.23
N SER A 65 -10.04 10.12 1.62
CA SER A 65 -10.72 11.41 1.36
C SER A 65 -11.77 11.73 2.41
N ILE A 66 -11.79 12.98 2.92
CA ILE A 66 -12.75 13.45 3.93
C ILE A 66 -13.72 14.46 3.29
N PHE A 67 -15.01 14.29 3.55
CA PHE A 67 -16.08 15.17 3.04
C PHE A 67 -17.02 15.63 4.17
N ILE A 68 -17.45 16.88 4.10
CA ILE A 68 -18.64 17.36 4.81
C ILE A 68 -19.84 16.84 4.03
N THR A 69 -20.64 15.98 4.67
CA THR A 69 -21.76 15.27 4.02
C THR A 69 -23.12 15.72 4.56
N THR A 70 -23.13 16.55 5.61
CA THR A 70 -24.34 17.12 6.20
C THR A 70 -24.45 18.59 5.77
N PRO A 71 -25.60 19.04 5.22
CA PRO A 71 -25.83 20.44 4.89
C PRO A 71 -25.62 21.35 6.12
N ILE A 72 -24.93 22.48 5.92
CA ILE A 72 -24.76 23.48 6.97
C ILE A 72 -26.11 24.16 7.21
N ALA A 73 -26.47 24.41 8.47
CA ALA A 73 -27.77 24.98 8.84
C ALA A 73 -29.01 24.20 8.31
N GLY A 74 -28.83 22.96 7.83
CA GLY A 74 -29.90 22.11 7.31
C GLY A 74 -30.26 22.32 5.83
N ASP A 75 -29.96 23.49 5.26
CA ASP A 75 -30.26 23.84 3.86
C ASP A 75 -29.08 24.44 3.07
N ASP A 76 -27.89 24.46 3.67
CA ASP A 76 -26.65 25.03 3.14
C ASP A 76 -26.69 26.57 2.95
N ILE A 77 -27.61 27.25 3.64
CA ILE A 77 -27.73 28.71 3.65
C ILE A 77 -27.73 29.16 5.11
N ILE A 78 -26.88 30.15 5.45
CA ILE A 78 -26.92 30.77 6.77
C ILE A 78 -27.81 32.00 6.69
N ASN A 79 -28.94 31.97 7.41
CA ASN A 79 -29.80 33.14 7.59
C ASN A 79 -29.40 33.97 8.83
N ALA A 80 -30.06 35.11 9.02
CA ALA A 80 -29.73 36.06 10.09
C ALA A 80 -29.97 35.52 11.51
N ALA A 81 -30.88 34.55 11.69
CA ALA A 81 -31.08 33.92 13.00
C ALA A 81 -29.98 32.88 13.27
N GLU A 82 -29.64 32.08 12.25
CA GLU A 82 -28.61 31.05 12.33
C GLU A 82 -27.19 31.62 12.47
N SER A 83 -26.93 32.83 11.99
CA SER A 83 -25.60 33.45 12.10
C SER A 83 -25.19 33.78 13.53
N ASP A 84 -26.15 33.90 14.44
CA ASP A 84 -25.92 34.22 15.85
C ASP A 84 -25.91 32.97 16.75
N ASP A 85 -26.26 31.79 16.21
CA ASP A 85 -26.31 30.51 16.92
C ASP A 85 -25.11 29.59 16.61
N PRO A 86 -24.73 28.67 17.51
CA PRO A 86 -23.72 27.65 17.21
C PRO A 86 -24.17 26.70 16.10
N LEU A 87 -23.37 26.60 15.02
CA LEU A 87 -23.59 25.66 13.93
C LEU A 87 -22.77 24.39 14.13
N THR A 88 -23.41 23.23 13.93
CA THR A 88 -22.71 21.93 13.90
C THR A 88 -22.27 21.64 12.47
N ILE A 89 -20.99 21.34 12.29
CA ILE A 89 -20.41 20.90 11.02
C ILE A 89 -20.05 19.43 11.17
N SER A 90 -20.66 18.56 10.36
CA SER A 90 -20.42 17.12 10.38
C SER A 90 -20.15 16.55 9.00
N GLY A 91 -19.37 15.49 8.97
CA GLY A 91 -19.00 14.76 7.77
C GLY A 91 -18.86 13.28 8.05
N THR A 92 -18.69 12.51 6.99
CA THR A 92 -18.43 11.08 7.07
C THR A 92 -16.95 10.83 6.84
N PRO A 93 -16.23 10.15 7.75
CA PRO A 93 -14.85 9.77 7.50
C PRO A 93 -14.79 8.70 6.41
N PRO A 94 -13.68 8.62 5.66
CA PRO A 94 -13.45 7.57 4.68
C PRO A 94 -13.35 6.19 5.33
N THR A 95 -13.70 5.16 4.57
CA THR A 95 -13.38 3.78 4.93
C THR A 95 -11.89 3.55 4.72
N LEU A 96 -11.17 3.20 5.78
CA LEU A 96 -9.76 2.81 5.68
C LEU A 96 -9.68 1.42 5.06
N LYS A 97 -8.78 1.24 4.08
CA LYS A 97 -8.39 -0.10 3.65
C LYS A 97 -7.48 -0.69 4.73
N THR A 98 -7.81 -1.89 5.21
CA THR A 98 -6.89 -2.68 6.04
C THR A 98 -5.95 -3.45 5.13
N VAL A 99 -4.64 -3.27 5.32
CA VAL A 99 -3.61 -4.10 4.68
C VAL A 99 -3.92 -5.57 4.94
N LYS A 100 -4.02 -6.37 3.87
CA LYS A 100 -4.18 -7.81 3.98
C LYS A 100 -2.77 -8.44 4.02
N PRO A 101 -2.44 -9.23 5.06
CA PRO A 101 -1.15 -9.92 5.13
C PRO A 101 -1.04 -11.05 4.10
#